data_AF-G4TFX4-F1
#
_entry.id   AF-G4TFX4-F1
#
_cell.length_a   1.000
_cell.length_b   1.000
_cell.length_c   1.000
_cell.angle_alpha   90.00
_cell.angle_beta   90.00
_cell.angle_gamma   90.00
#
_symmetry.space_group_name_H-M   'P 1'
#
loop_
_entity.id
_entity.type
_entity.pdbx_description
1 polymer ?
#
loop_
_entity_poly.entity_id
_entity_poly.type
_entity_poly.pdbx_seq_one_letter_code
_entity_poly.pdbx_strand_id
1 'polypeptide(L)'
;MNILQHLDIHHYGPILNTLNPSRPLNESLVQARIEYSHPTFDAKALALQKDMPSIQNKRGISFAGAWMGFAFHEDGITAGLEAATALGVRLPFELSYPDRRVKLAWLAEVFDVLEFIRRLLSVMCCALYSGFWSIDPVVVMVPQSKAA
;
A
#
# COMPACT_ATOMS: atom_id res chain seq x y z
N MET A 1 16.29 -1.94 -19.70
CA MET A 1 15.14 -1.55 -20.55
C MET A 1 15.01 -2.42 -21.79
N ASN A 2 16.11 -2.88 -22.41
CA ASN A 2 16.09 -3.62 -23.67
C ASN A 2 15.06 -4.76 -23.72
N ILE A 3 15.11 -5.67 -22.74
CA ILE A 3 14.26 -6.88 -22.74
C ILE A 3 12.76 -6.51 -22.67
N LEU A 4 12.39 -5.61 -21.75
CA LEU A 4 10.99 -5.17 -21.57
C LEU A 4 10.42 -4.45 -22.78
N GLN A 5 11.28 -3.87 -23.62
CA GLN A 5 10.89 -3.10 -24.80
C GLN A 5 11.24 -3.81 -26.11
N HIS A 6 11.69 -5.07 -26.05
CA HIS A 6 12.14 -5.86 -27.20
C HIS A 6 13.20 -5.17 -28.09
N LEU A 7 14.13 -4.42 -27.48
CA LEU A 7 15.22 -3.75 -28.20
C LEU A 7 16.47 -4.64 -28.27
N ASP A 8 17.01 -4.83 -29.48
CA ASP A 8 18.20 -5.66 -29.70
C ASP A 8 19.45 -5.08 -29.02
N ILE A 9 20.04 -5.86 -28.13
CA ILE A 9 21.25 -5.48 -27.40
C ILE A 9 22.49 -5.47 -28.30
N HIS A 10 22.54 -6.27 -29.37
CA HIS A 10 23.69 -6.30 -30.27
C HIS A 10 23.76 -5.04 -31.13
N HIS A 11 22.60 -4.47 -31.46
CA HIS A 11 22.50 -3.21 -32.18
C HIS A 11 22.72 -2.00 -31.27
N TYR A 12 22.01 -1.92 -30.14
CA TYR A 12 21.95 -0.70 -29.32
C TYR A 12 22.85 -0.71 -28.07
N GLY A 13 23.44 -1.86 -27.74
CA GLY A 13 24.08 -2.06 -26.44
C GLY A 13 23.07 -2.04 -25.27
N PRO A 14 23.57 -2.00 -24.02
CA PRO A 14 22.71 -1.96 -22.84
C PRO A 14 22.03 -0.59 -22.67
N ILE A 15 20.71 -0.60 -22.64
CA ILE A 15 19.85 0.57 -22.38
C ILE A 15 19.33 0.47 -20.94
N LEU A 16 19.78 1.42 -20.12
CA LEU A 16 19.49 1.51 -18.71
C LEU A 16 18.63 2.74 -18.42
N ASN A 17 17.72 2.60 -17.47
CA ASN A 17 17.04 3.73 -16.85
C ASN A 17 17.41 3.69 -15.36
N THR A 18 17.90 4.80 -14.83
CA THR A 18 18.34 4.91 -13.44
C THR A 18 17.54 5.99 -12.75
N LEU A 19 16.79 5.60 -11.73
CA LEU A 19 15.98 6.51 -10.92
C LEU A 19 16.76 6.89 -9.66
N ASN A 20 16.89 8.19 -9.39
CA ASN A 20 17.48 8.75 -8.17
C ASN A 20 18.80 8.08 -7.73
N PRO A 21 19.85 8.08 -8.58
CA PRO A 21 21.10 7.42 -8.25
C PRO A 21 21.79 8.06 -7.03
N SER A 22 22.29 7.23 -6.11
CA SER A 22 23.03 7.69 -4.92
C SER A 22 24.48 8.10 -5.20
N ARG A 23 24.97 7.86 -6.42
CA ARG A 23 26.31 8.23 -6.89
C ARG A 23 26.20 8.92 -8.25
N PRO A 24 27.14 9.83 -8.58
CA PRO A 24 27.20 10.44 -9.90
C PRO A 24 27.30 9.37 -11.00
N LEU A 25 26.59 9.59 -12.10
CA LEU A 25 26.70 8.76 -13.31
C LEU A 25 27.86 9.28 -14.16
N ASN A 26 28.42 8.41 -15.02
CA ASN A 26 29.34 8.87 -16.04
C ASN A 26 28.55 9.68 -17.10
N GLU A 27 28.72 10.99 -17.10
CA GLU A 27 27.96 11.91 -17.97
C GLU A 27 28.12 11.61 -19.46
N SER A 28 29.24 11.01 -19.89
CA SER A 28 29.43 10.62 -21.30
C SER A 28 28.48 9.51 -21.78
N LEU A 29 27.82 8.80 -20.85
CA LEU A 29 26.85 7.74 -21.13
C LEU A 29 25.40 8.18 -20.91
N VAL A 30 25.16 9.38 -20.41
CA VAL A 30 23.82 9.87 -20.08
C VAL A 30 23.19 10.51 -21.33
N GLN A 31 22.15 9.86 -21.86
CA GLN A 31 21.45 10.35 -23.04
C GLN A 31 20.39 11.42 -22.72
N ALA A 32 19.74 11.31 -21.56
CA ALA A 32 18.74 12.26 -21.11
C ALA A 32 18.62 12.24 -19.59
N ARG A 33 18.27 13.39 -19.01
CA ARG A 33 17.85 13.54 -17.62
C ARG A 33 16.46 14.17 -17.63
N ILE A 34 15.53 13.53 -16.95
CA ILE A 34 14.16 14.04 -16.83
C ILE A 34 13.82 14.08 -15.36
N GLU A 35 13.36 15.25 -14.92
CA GLU A 35 12.89 15.46 -13.56
C GLU A 35 11.36 15.34 -13.56
N TYR A 36 10.85 14.46 -12.69
CA TYR A 36 9.43 14.24 -12.51
C TYR A 36 9.08 14.46 -11.04
N SER A 37 7.97 15.15 -10.78
CA SER A 37 7.36 15.20 -9.45
C SER A 37 6.37 14.06 -9.31
N HIS A 38 6.46 13.29 -8.22
CA HIS A 38 5.51 12.21 -7.94
C HIS A 38 4.54 12.65 -6.82
N PRO A 39 3.21 12.52 -7.02
CA PRO A 39 2.26 12.83 -5.95
C PRO A 39 2.47 11.88 -4.76
N THR A 40 2.30 12.43 -3.56
CA THR A 40 2.31 11.66 -2.30
C THR A 40 0.87 11.43 -1.85
N PHE A 41 0.50 10.16 -1.65
CA PHE A 41 -0.82 9.77 -1.16
C PHE A 41 -0.81 9.63 0.36
N ASP A 42 -0.85 10.76 1.05
CA ASP A 42 -1.07 10.77 2.49
C ASP A 42 -2.56 10.63 2.84
N ALA A 43 -2.86 10.49 4.14
CA ALA A 43 -4.24 10.35 4.61
C ALA A 43 -5.13 11.55 4.23
N LYS A 44 -4.54 12.75 4.13
CA LYS A 44 -5.26 13.97 3.76
C LYS A 44 -5.60 13.97 2.26
N ALA A 45 -4.67 13.58 1.40
CA ALA A 45 -4.88 13.43 -0.03
C ALA A 45 -5.97 12.40 -0.31
N LEU A 46 -5.94 11.26 0.38
CA LEU A 46 -6.97 10.23 0.25
C LEU A 46 -8.35 10.70 0.75
N ALA A 47 -8.41 11.50 1.81
CA ALA A 47 -9.66 12.10 2.27
C ALA A 47 -10.23 13.07 1.24
N LEU A 48 -9.40 13.99 0.73
CA LEU A 48 -9.81 14.98 -0.27
C LEU A 48 -10.17 14.37 -1.63
N GLN A 49 -9.54 13.24 -1.99
CA GLN A 49 -9.88 12.51 -3.20
C GLN A 49 -11.35 12.06 -3.20
N LYS A 50 -11.91 11.70 -2.03
CA LYS A 50 -13.34 11.34 -1.88
C LYS A 50 -14.27 12.52 -2.16
N ASP A 51 -13.79 13.74 -1.96
CA ASP A 51 -14.55 14.96 -2.17
C ASP A 51 -14.50 15.45 -3.64
N MET A 52 -13.64 14.86 -4.48
CA MET A 52 -13.48 15.25 -5.89
C MET A 52 -14.81 15.31 -6.69
N PRO A 53 -15.76 14.37 -6.54
CA PRO A 53 -17.04 14.45 -7.25
C PRO A 53 -17.81 15.75 -6.98
N SER A 54 -17.61 16.40 -5.82
CA SER A 54 -18.33 17.62 -5.45
C SER A 54 -17.96 18.85 -6.30
N ILE A 55 -16.72 18.89 -6.81
CA ILE A 55 -16.20 20.01 -7.60
C ILE A 55 -16.28 19.79 -9.11
N GLN A 56 -16.58 18.57 -9.56
CA GLN A 56 -16.66 18.25 -10.98
C GLN A 56 -17.81 18.96 -11.67
N ASN A 57 -17.55 19.42 -12.91
CA ASN A 57 -18.51 20.07 -13.80
C ASN A 57 -19.15 21.33 -13.23
N LYS A 58 -18.54 21.92 -12.19
CA LYS A 58 -18.99 23.19 -11.62
C LYS A 58 -18.43 24.32 -12.49
N ARG A 59 -19.33 25.21 -12.93
CA ARG A 59 -18.99 26.34 -13.81
C ARG A 59 -18.33 25.90 -15.13
N GLY A 60 -18.68 24.72 -15.63
CA GLY A 60 -18.10 24.16 -16.87
C GLY A 60 -16.64 23.73 -16.74
N ILE A 61 -16.15 23.49 -15.52
CA ILE A 61 -14.79 23.03 -15.26
C ILE A 61 -14.84 21.57 -14.83
N SER A 62 -14.04 20.74 -15.49
CA SER A 62 -13.83 19.33 -15.15
C SER A 62 -12.34 19.10 -14.90
N PHE A 63 -12.04 18.36 -13.84
CA PHE A 63 -10.69 17.98 -13.45
C PHE A 63 -10.45 16.53 -13.87
N ALA A 64 -9.27 16.24 -14.40
CA ALA A 64 -8.87 14.89 -14.77
C ALA A 64 -7.38 14.70 -14.52
N GLY A 65 -7.02 13.54 -13.96
CA GLY A 65 -5.63 13.17 -13.75
C GLY A 65 -5.50 11.91 -12.92
N ALA A 66 -4.37 11.24 -13.03
CA ALA A 66 -4.10 9.98 -12.35
C ALA A 66 -4.18 10.09 -10.80
N TRP A 67 -3.95 11.29 -10.27
CA TRP A 67 -4.08 11.62 -8.85
C TRP A 67 -5.53 11.56 -8.33
N MET A 68 -6.53 11.43 -9.21
CA MET A 68 -7.92 11.16 -8.82
C MET A 68 -8.17 9.69 -8.43
N GLY A 69 -7.22 8.80 -8.71
CA GLY A 69 -7.18 7.42 -8.22
C GLY A 69 -5.85 7.12 -7.52
N PHE A 70 -5.19 6.01 -7.82
CA PHE A 70 -3.94 5.61 -7.17
C PHE A 70 -2.68 5.99 -7.97
N ALA A 71 -2.78 7.01 -8.84
CA ALA A 71 -1.73 7.49 -9.74
C ALA A 71 -1.26 6.47 -10.79
N PHE A 72 -2.07 5.47 -11.13
CA PHE A 72 -1.80 4.61 -12.27
C PHE A 72 -2.25 5.26 -13.59
N HIS A 73 -1.75 4.73 -14.71
CA HIS A 73 -2.10 5.24 -16.05
C HIS A 73 -3.60 5.09 -16.31
N GLU A 74 -4.18 3.99 -15.83
CA GLU A 74 -5.59 3.64 -15.91
C GLU A 74 -6.47 4.64 -15.17
N ASP A 75 -6.03 5.13 -14.01
CA ASP A 75 -6.76 6.16 -13.25
C ASP A 75 -6.82 7.47 -14.05
N GLY A 76 -5.69 7.85 -14.67
CA GLY A 76 -5.61 9.05 -15.50
C GLY A 76 -6.49 8.97 -16.75
N ILE A 77 -6.47 7.82 -17.44
CA ILE A 77 -7.34 7.57 -18.59
C ILE A 77 -8.81 7.60 -18.17
N THR A 78 -9.16 6.91 -17.08
CA THR A 78 -10.54 6.85 -16.56
C THR A 78 -11.05 8.25 -16.23
N ALA A 79 -10.30 9.03 -15.45
CA ALA A 79 -10.67 10.40 -15.10
C ALA A 79 -10.82 11.31 -16.34
N GLY A 80 -9.97 11.12 -17.36
CA GLY A 80 -10.10 11.85 -18.64
C GLY A 80 -11.38 11.48 -19.40
N LEU A 81 -11.72 10.19 -19.44
CA LEU A 81 -12.95 9.69 -20.08
C LEU A 81 -14.21 10.17 -19.35
N GLU A 82 -14.18 10.24 -18.02
CA GLU A 82 -15.26 10.84 -17.23
C GLU A 82 -15.45 12.32 -17.53
N ALA A 83 -14.36 13.09 -17.57
CA ALA A 83 -14.41 14.51 -17.91
C ALA A 83 -14.97 14.72 -19.32
N ALA A 84 -14.55 13.92 -20.30
CA ALA A 84 -15.08 13.97 -21.66
C ALA A 84 -16.59 13.63 -21.70
N THR A 85 -17.01 12.61 -20.95
CA THR A 85 -18.42 12.20 -20.87
C THR A 85 -19.29 13.30 -20.26
N ALA A 86 -18.78 13.98 -19.24
CA ALA A 86 -19.45 15.10 -18.63
C ALA A 86 -19.59 16.34 -19.56
N LEU A 87 -18.70 16.46 -20.55
CA LEU A 87 -18.81 17.45 -21.64
C LEU A 87 -19.74 16.99 -22.77
N GLY A 88 -20.41 15.84 -22.63
CA GLY A 88 -21.40 15.33 -23.58
C GLY A 88 -20.85 14.35 -24.62
N VAL A 89 -19.58 13.91 -24.49
CA VAL A 89 -19.01 12.89 -25.37
C VAL A 89 -19.60 11.52 -25.01
N ARG A 90 -20.06 10.77 -26.01
CA ARG A 90 -20.49 9.37 -25.82
C ARG A 90 -19.32 8.44 -26.11
N LEU A 91 -18.92 7.66 -25.11
CA LEU A 91 -17.88 6.66 -25.26
C LEU A 91 -18.38 5.44 -26.08
N PRO A 92 -17.51 4.78 -26.86
CA PRO A 92 -17.87 3.60 -27.64
C PRO A 92 -17.93 2.31 -26.80
N PHE A 93 -17.64 2.39 -25.51
CA PHE A 93 -17.68 1.29 -24.54
C PHE A 93 -18.18 1.81 -23.18
N GLU A 94 -18.63 0.90 -22.33
CA GLU A 94 -19.01 1.22 -20.94
C GLU A 94 -17.75 1.53 -20.12
N LEU A 95 -17.77 2.66 -19.42
CA LEU A 95 -16.68 3.03 -18.53
C LEU A 95 -16.84 2.28 -17.20
N SER A 96 -15.82 1.52 -16.83
CA SER A 96 -15.77 0.78 -15.56
C SER A 96 -14.43 1.02 -14.89
N TYR A 97 -14.46 1.21 -13.57
CA TYR A 97 -13.25 1.37 -12.78
C TYR A 97 -12.55 0.01 -12.58
N PRO A 98 -11.21 -0.03 -12.57
CA PRO A 98 -10.45 -1.24 -12.23
C PRO A 98 -10.54 -1.59 -10.73
N ASP A 99 -11.13 -0.71 -9.91
CA ASP A 99 -11.61 -1.02 -8.57
C ASP A 99 -12.45 -2.30 -8.64
N ARG A 100 -11.85 -3.40 -8.21
CA ARG A 100 -12.58 -4.60 -7.86
C ARG A 100 -12.88 -4.49 -6.38
N ARG A 101 -14.09 -4.04 -6.02
CA ARG A 101 -14.62 -4.33 -4.68
C ARG A 101 -14.39 -5.80 -4.40
N VAL A 102 -13.51 -6.09 -3.45
CA VAL A 102 -13.27 -7.45 -3.01
C VAL A 102 -14.53 -7.90 -2.31
N LYS A 103 -15.35 -8.73 -2.98
CA LYS A 103 -16.67 -9.18 -2.48
C LYS A 103 -16.60 -9.80 -1.07
N LEU A 104 -15.42 -10.29 -0.70
CA LEU A 104 -15.14 -10.97 0.56
C LEU A 104 -14.26 -10.13 1.50
N ALA A 105 -14.18 -8.81 1.34
CA ALA A 105 -13.41 -7.95 2.24
C ALA A 105 -13.82 -8.14 3.72
N TRP A 106 -15.09 -8.43 3.98
CA TRP A 106 -15.61 -8.75 5.30
C TRP A 106 -14.98 -10.01 5.94
N LEU A 107 -14.47 -10.97 5.15
CA LEU A 107 -13.74 -12.12 5.70
C LEU A 107 -12.42 -11.70 6.38
N ALA A 108 -11.78 -10.64 5.87
CA ALA A 108 -10.59 -10.07 6.50
C ALA A 108 -10.95 -9.49 7.88
N GLU A 109 -12.08 -8.78 7.99
CA GLU A 109 -12.55 -8.25 9.28
C GLU A 109 -12.85 -9.38 10.28
N VAL A 110 -13.46 -10.48 9.84
CA VAL A 110 -13.68 -11.66 10.69
C VAL A 110 -12.35 -12.26 11.15
N PHE A 111 -11.38 -12.38 10.24
CA PHE A 111 -10.05 -12.88 10.59
C PHE A 111 -9.35 -11.97 11.61
N ASP A 112 -9.42 -10.65 11.44
CA ASP A 112 -8.86 -9.67 12.37
C ASP A 112 -9.46 -9.80 13.78
N VAL A 113 -10.79 -9.99 13.87
CA VAL A 113 -11.48 -10.25 15.14
C VAL A 113 -11.01 -11.57 15.77
N LEU A 114 -10.91 -12.65 14.98
CA LEU A 114 -10.42 -13.94 15.48
C LEU A 114 -8.97 -13.86 15.95
N GLU A 115 -8.11 -13.15 15.23
CA GLU A 115 -6.72 -12.95 15.64
C GLU A 115 -6.62 -12.10 16.92
N PHE A 116 -7.44 -11.06 17.05
CA PHE A 116 -7.54 -10.27 18.26
C PHE A 116 -7.96 -11.12 19.47
N ILE A 117 -8.99 -11.96 19.32
CA ILE A 117 -9.42 -12.90 20.38
C ILE A 117 -8.29 -13.87 20.72
N ARG A 118 -7.62 -14.45 19.72
CA ARG A 118 -6.48 -15.36 19.94
C ARG A 118 -5.36 -14.68 20.72
N ARG A 119 -5.04 -13.41 20.41
CA ARG A 119 -4.03 -12.61 21.13
C ARG A 119 -4.43 -12.37 22.59
N LEU A 120 -5.69 -12.00 22.86
CA LEU A 120 -6.20 -11.82 24.21
C LEU A 120 -6.10 -13.10 25.04
N LEU A 121 -6.55 -14.23 24.48
CA LEU A 121 -6.47 -15.54 25.15
C LEU A 121 -5.03 -15.93 25.45
N SER A 122 -4.11 -15.66 24.52
CA SER A 122 -2.68 -15.96 24.69
C SER A 122 -2.07 -15.15 25.84
N VAL A 123 -2.37 -13.84 25.94
CA VAL A 123 -1.92 -12.99 27.05
C VAL A 123 -2.50 -13.47 28.39
N MET A 124 -3.78 -13.83 28.42
CA MET A 124 -4.44 -14.32 29.63
C MET A 124 -3.85 -15.66 30.11
N CYS A 125 -3.56 -16.59 29.20
CA CYS A 125 -2.87 -17.85 29.52
C CYS A 125 -1.46 -17.60 30.09
N CYS A 126 -0.68 -16.70 29.50
CA CYS A 126 0.64 -16.34 30.03
C CYS A 126 0.55 -15.73 31.43
N ALA A 127 -0.40 -14.82 31.67
CA ALA A 127 -0.62 -14.20 32.98
C ALA A 127 -0.97 -15.23 34.07
N LEU A 128 -1.85 -16.18 33.74
CA LEU A 128 -2.23 -17.28 34.63
C LEU A 128 -1.04 -18.22 34.92
N TYR A 129 -0.24 -18.55 33.90
CA TYR A 129 0.96 -19.37 34.07
C TYR A 129 2.03 -18.67 34.92
N SER A 130 2.24 -17.36 34.74
CA SER A 130 3.19 -16.58 35.55
C SER A 130 2.73 -16.39 36.99
N GLY A 131 1.42 -16.30 37.24
CA GLY A 131 0.87 -16.23 38.61
C GLY A 131 1.02 -17.54 39.38
N PHE A 132 1.06 -18.67 38.68
CA PHE A 132 1.20 -20.01 39.29
C PHE A 132 2.61 -20.28 39.84
N TRP A 133 3.64 -19.60 39.32
CA TRP A 133 5.03 -19.74 39.78
C TRP A 133 5.44 -18.74 40.87
N SER A 134 4.54 -17.84 41.28
CA SER A 134 4.81 -16.84 42.32
C SER A 134 4.35 -17.28 43.72
N ILE A 135 4.05 -18.56 43.92
CA ILE A 135 3.72 -19.15 45.23
C ILE A 135 5.05 -19.51 45.91
N ASP A 136 5.40 -18.83 47.01
CA ASP A 136 6.65 -19.02 47.76
C ASP A 136 6.90 -20.51 48.09
N PRO A 137 8.15 -21.02 47.94
CA PRO A 137 8.45 -22.36 48.37
C PRO A 137 8.33 -22.44 49.90
N VAL A 138 7.41 -23.27 50.38
CA VAL A 138 7.31 -23.65 51.80
C VAL A 138 8.62 -24.31 52.20
N VAL A 139 9.46 -23.59 52.97
CA VAL A 139 10.69 -24.14 53.54
C VAL A 139 10.30 -25.07 54.69
N VAL A 140 10.29 -26.37 54.42
CA VAL A 140 10.14 -27.40 55.46
C VAL A 140 11.50 -27.60 56.13
N MET A 141 11.66 -27.06 57.33
CA MET A 141 12.82 -27.29 58.19
C MET A 141 12.73 -28.70 58.81
N VAL A 142 13.55 -29.64 58.33
CA VAL A 142 13.71 -30.97 58.93
C VAL A 142 14.78 -30.90 60.04
N PRO A 143 14.51 -31.37 61.27
CA PRO A 143 15.51 -31.37 62.33
C PRO A 143 16.57 -32.46 62.06
N GLN A 144 17.85 -32.07 62.12
CA GLN A 144 19.00 -32.96 62.00
C GLN A 144 19.08 -33.89 63.21
N SER A 145 18.96 -35.20 63.01
CA SER A 145 19.30 -36.19 64.03
C SER A 145 20.82 -36.27 64.16
N LYS A 146 21.33 -36.12 65.40
CA LYS A 146 22.74 -36.32 65.73
C LYS A 146 23.05 -37.81 65.67
N ALA A 147 23.99 -38.20 64.81
CA ALA A 147 24.66 -39.49 64.88
C ALA A 147 26.01 -39.30 65.57
N ALA A 148 26.17 -39.93 66.74
CA ALA A 148 27.42 -40.34 67.37
C ALA A 148 27.12 -41.60 68.18
#